data_AF-A0A7Y6PRK2-F1
#
_entry.id   AF-A0A7Y6PRK2-F1
#
_cell.length_a   1.000
_cell.length_b   1.000
_cell.length_c   1.000
_cell.angle_alpha   90.00
_cell.angle_beta   90.00
_cell.angle_gamma   90.00
#
_symmetry.space_group_name_H-M   'P 1'
#
loop_
_entity.id
_entity.type
_entity.pdbx_description
1 polymer ?
#
loop_
_entity_poly.entity_id
_entity_poly.type
_entity_poly.pdbx_seq_one_letter_code
_entity_poly.pdbx_strand_id
1 'polypeptide(L)'
;MKLALVTGSLALLVSNSALARPRVDASGRLIRDAHSCGTTRIPAPVTLATPFASPGTRTIYLNRNGGTYNITNAATDAATNTANVIAAGDGRSHMNAVIPPLESTFDWPYIVECVKKQYKPYNVIITETEPASGSYVEAVVGGNGASTGWSASSGILGVASADNFCGVTEKGIAFSFSTNHRGIQKPNDELCATVAHEIGHLLALEHEISAPDTMSYVPFASAGQKSFTNANSQCGTDAQNTNSCSCQTTGTGQVTSSGMRLTQFIGLRPMETMPPTLDITSPGDDSRVRPTFAVTANAADETAMEQVAVFLGGMNVGASTTPQGTVYTIPLANVAEGSYTLEVQAIDLAGNVTKRQRAITVALGTLGETCATNEECSGKVCAEDSDGAYCTQVCDAENACPDDSECKSAGTVSVCVPDSGGCSAGGAGNGGALVLLLGALVSRLPRRRRG
;
A
#
# COMPACT_ATOMS: atom_id res chain seq x y z
N MET A 1 10.30 -33.41 83.20
CA MET A 1 9.76 -32.07 83.52
C MET A 1 10.40 -31.08 82.54
N LYS A 2 9.59 -30.50 81.65
CA LYS A 2 9.84 -29.39 80.69
C LYS A 2 11.18 -29.35 79.93
N LEU A 3 11.16 -29.77 78.66
CA LEU A 3 12.09 -29.32 77.63
C LEU A 3 11.33 -28.36 76.70
N ALA A 4 11.85 -27.15 76.51
CA ALA A 4 11.21 -26.07 75.77
C ALA A 4 11.26 -26.32 74.25
N LEU A 5 10.10 -26.22 73.59
CA LEU A 5 10.00 -26.13 72.14
C LEU A 5 10.33 -24.70 71.69
N VAL A 6 11.35 -24.55 70.85
CA VAL A 6 11.56 -23.36 70.02
C VAL A 6 10.78 -23.58 68.72
N THR A 7 9.75 -22.78 68.49
CA THR A 7 8.98 -22.76 67.24
C THR A 7 9.78 -22.04 66.16
N GLY A 8 10.36 -22.80 65.23
CA GLY A 8 10.88 -22.26 63.97
C GLY A 8 9.74 -22.09 62.97
N SER A 9 9.37 -20.85 62.67
CA SER A 9 8.44 -20.54 61.58
C SER A 9 9.15 -20.73 60.24
N LEU A 10 8.82 -21.81 59.55
CA LEU A 10 9.16 -22.04 58.16
C LEU A 10 8.31 -21.10 57.29
N ALA A 11 8.88 -19.96 56.89
CA ALA A 11 8.25 -19.10 55.90
C ALA A 11 8.33 -19.80 54.52
N LEU A 12 7.21 -20.41 54.09
CA LEU A 12 7.01 -20.76 52.69
C LEU A 12 7.06 -19.47 51.87
N LEU A 13 8.16 -19.27 51.14
CA LEU A 13 8.21 -18.34 50.01
C LEU A 13 7.29 -18.90 48.91
N VAL A 14 6.02 -18.52 48.95
CA VAL A 14 5.13 -18.65 47.80
C VAL A 14 5.56 -17.56 46.82
N SER A 15 6.31 -17.96 45.79
CA SER A 15 6.57 -17.12 44.63
C SER A 15 5.24 -16.81 43.95
N ASN A 16 4.71 -15.61 44.18
CA ASN A 16 3.61 -15.05 43.41
C ASN A 16 4.12 -14.77 41.99
N SER A 17 3.93 -15.73 41.09
CA SER A 17 4.07 -15.51 39.65
C SER A 17 3.07 -14.43 39.24
N ALA A 18 3.58 -13.28 38.79
CA ALA A 18 2.78 -12.16 38.29
C ALA A 18 2.09 -12.58 36.99
N LEU A 19 0.89 -13.14 37.12
CA LEU A 19 -0.02 -13.40 36.02
C LEU A 19 -0.82 -12.13 35.74
N ALA A 20 -0.92 -11.74 34.46
CA ALA A 20 -2.00 -10.88 34.00
C ALA A 20 -3.33 -11.55 34.41
N ARG A 21 -4.05 -10.96 35.37
CA ARG A 21 -5.39 -11.43 35.71
C ARG A 21 -6.33 -10.93 34.60
N PRO A 22 -7.16 -11.81 34.01
CA PRO A 22 -8.17 -11.36 33.08
C PRO A 22 -9.06 -10.31 33.75
N ARG A 23 -9.39 -9.22 33.06
CA ARG A 23 -10.42 -8.29 33.55
C ARG A 23 -11.72 -9.08 33.71
N VAL A 24 -12.39 -8.91 34.83
CA VAL A 24 -13.74 -9.43 35.07
C VAL A 24 -14.64 -8.25 35.43
N ASP A 25 -15.88 -8.28 34.95
CA ASP A 25 -16.89 -7.30 35.33
C ASP A 25 -17.28 -7.49 36.81
N ALA A 26 -18.12 -6.60 37.33
CA ALA A 26 -18.61 -6.67 38.71
C ALA A 26 -19.34 -7.99 39.04
N SER A 27 -19.67 -8.82 38.04
CA SER A 27 -20.28 -10.15 38.17
C SER A 27 -19.30 -11.32 38.04
N GLY A 28 -18.00 -11.03 37.86
CA GLY A 28 -16.96 -12.06 37.71
C GLY A 28 -16.84 -12.64 36.30
N ARG A 29 -17.50 -12.05 35.28
CA ARG A 29 -17.37 -12.46 33.88
C ARG A 29 -16.24 -11.72 33.19
N LEU A 30 -15.46 -12.44 32.39
CA LEU A 30 -14.33 -11.87 31.63
C LEU A 30 -14.77 -10.64 30.81
N ILE A 31 -14.22 -9.46 31.11
CA ILE A 31 -14.27 -8.29 30.23
C ILE A 31 -13.28 -8.60 29.10
N ARG A 32 -13.83 -9.00 27.95
CA ARG A 32 -13.06 -9.32 26.76
C ARG A 32 -12.93 -8.03 25.93
N ASP A 33 -11.79 -7.36 26.03
CA ASP A 33 -11.49 -6.24 25.14
C ASP A 33 -11.36 -6.77 23.71
N ALA A 34 -12.23 -6.30 22.82
CA ALA A 34 -12.42 -6.77 21.44
C ALA A 34 -11.22 -6.49 20.48
N HIS A 35 -10.04 -6.20 21.04
CA HIS A 35 -8.83 -5.77 20.34
C HIS A 35 -7.60 -6.62 20.73
N SER A 36 -7.81 -7.85 21.22
CA SER A 36 -6.74 -8.70 21.73
C SER A 36 -6.20 -9.65 20.64
N CYS A 37 -4.89 -9.62 20.40
CA CYS A 37 -4.15 -10.59 19.56
C CYS A 37 -3.67 -11.76 20.44
N GLY A 38 -4.16 -12.97 20.22
CA GLY A 38 -3.97 -14.05 21.20
C GLY A 38 -2.54 -14.59 21.20
N THR A 39 -1.81 -14.45 22.32
CA THR A 39 -0.63 -15.29 22.59
C THR A 39 -0.93 -16.33 23.66
N THR A 40 -0.39 -17.52 23.46
CA THR A 40 -0.61 -18.68 24.32
C THR A 40 0.44 -18.72 25.42
N ARG A 41 0.07 -19.25 26.60
CA ARG A 41 1.00 -19.36 27.73
C ARG A 41 2.11 -20.35 27.38
N ILE A 42 3.34 -19.85 27.29
CA ILE A 42 4.54 -20.69 27.23
C ILE A 42 5.04 -20.89 28.67
N PRO A 43 5.19 -22.13 29.17
CA PRO A 43 5.93 -22.38 30.40
C PRO A 43 7.39 -21.96 30.21
N ALA A 44 7.86 -21.04 31.05
CA ALA A 44 9.23 -20.53 31.05
C ALA A 44 10.31 -21.62 31.27
N PRO A 45 11.60 -21.32 31.01
CA PRO A 45 12.14 -20.52 29.92
C PRO A 45 12.46 -21.43 28.72
N VAL A 46 12.21 -20.96 27.50
CA VAL A 46 12.76 -21.63 26.31
C VAL A 46 14.28 -21.47 26.39
N THR A 47 15.00 -22.58 26.44
CA THR A 47 16.47 -22.60 26.34
C THR A 47 16.90 -21.75 25.16
N LEU A 48 17.86 -20.86 25.39
CA LEU A 48 18.48 -19.97 24.41
C LEU A 48 18.56 -20.68 23.05
N ALA A 49 17.78 -20.20 22.08
CA ALA A 49 18.04 -20.54 20.70
C ALA A 49 19.53 -20.29 20.45
N THR A 50 20.17 -21.25 19.78
CA THR A 50 21.56 -21.17 19.31
C THR A 50 21.90 -19.76 18.82
N PRO A 51 23.14 -19.26 19.03
CA PRO A 51 23.55 -17.95 18.54
C PRO A 51 23.10 -17.81 17.09
N PHE A 52 22.32 -16.75 16.87
CA PHE A 52 21.56 -16.42 15.67
C PHE A 52 22.20 -17.01 14.41
N ALA A 53 21.50 -17.93 13.75
CA ALA A 53 21.85 -18.28 12.38
C ALA A 53 21.95 -16.97 11.59
N SER A 54 23.03 -16.82 10.81
CA SER A 54 23.34 -15.59 10.07
C SER A 54 22.08 -15.00 9.43
N PRO A 55 21.83 -13.68 9.52
CA PRO A 55 20.62 -13.05 9.00
C PRO A 55 20.49 -13.31 7.49
N GLY A 56 19.70 -14.31 7.13
CA GLY A 56 19.28 -14.59 5.76
C GLY A 56 18.01 -13.83 5.41
N THR A 57 17.84 -13.49 4.14
CA THR A 57 16.58 -12.91 3.66
C THR A 57 15.44 -13.91 3.86
N ARG A 58 14.33 -13.44 4.42
CA ARG A 58 13.15 -14.28 4.68
C ARG A 58 12.01 -13.93 3.75
N THR A 59 11.32 -14.95 3.27
CA THR A 59 10.13 -14.77 2.44
C THR A 59 8.88 -14.81 3.31
N ILE A 60 8.03 -13.80 3.18
CA ILE A 60 6.71 -13.70 3.76
C ILE A 60 5.70 -13.80 2.63
N TYR A 61 4.91 -14.86 2.64
CA TYR A 61 3.80 -15.08 1.72
C TYR A 61 2.51 -14.49 2.32
N LEU A 62 1.91 -13.51 1.67
CA LEU A 62 0.60 -12.97 2.03
C LEU A 62 -0.50 -13.72 1.30
N ASN A 63 -1.30 -14.48 2.04
CA ASN A 63 -2.36 -15.32 1.50
C ASN A 63 -3.75 -14.74 1.78
N ARG A 64 -4.39 -14.16 0.76
CA ARG A 64 -5.80 -13.71 0.83
C ARG A 64 -6.82 -14.78 0.41
N ASN A 65 -6.36 -15.90 -0.14
CA ASN A 65 -7.24 -16.92 -0.71
C ASN A 65 -7.77 -17.87 0.38
N GLY A 66 -7.25 -17.76 1.61
CA GLY A 66 -7.59 -18.67 2.69
C GLY A 66 -6.97 -20.05 2.49
N GLY A 67 -7.47 -21.04 3.22
CA GLY A 67 -6.91 -22.39 3.19
C GLY A 67 -7.47 -23.29 4.29
N THR A 68 -7.04 -24.55 4.31
CA THR A 68 -7.32 -25.48 5.40
C THR A 68 -6.03 -25.80 6.12
N TYR A 69 -5.99 -25.52 7.42
CA TYR A 69 -4.80 -25.64 8.25
C TYR A 69 -4.98 -26.73 9.29
N ASN A 70 -3.99 -27.59 9.41
CA ASN A 70 -3.93 -28.64 10.41
C ASN A 70 -3.28 -28.11 11.68
N ILE A 71 -4.11 -27.82 12.68
CA ILE A 71 -3.67 -27.30 13.97
C ILE A 71 -3.27 -28.46 14.87
N THR A 72 -1.98 -28.54 15.19
CA THR A 72 -1.41 -29.67 15.91
C THR A 72 -0.33 -29.25 16.89
N ASN A 73 0.29 -30.22 17.56
CA ASN A 73 1.51 -30.02 18.34
C ASN A 73 2.78 -30.37 17.54
N ALA A 74 2.64 -30.74 16.25
CA ALA A 74 3.78 -30.96 15.37
C ALA A 74 4.35 -29.60 14.94
N ALA A 75 5.66 -29.55 14.67
CA ALA A 75 6.34 -28.33 14.24
C ALA A 75 5.59 -27.64 13.09
N THR A 76 5.46 -26.32 13.17
CA THR A 76 4.80 -25.55 12.10
C THR A 76 5.56 -25.67 10.79
N ASP A 77 4.82 -25.88 9.72
CA ASP A 77 5.32 -25.83 8.35
C ASP A 77 4.24 -25.25 7.43
N ALA A 78 4.46 -24.01 6.98
CA ALA A 78 3.61 -23.32 6.01
C ALA A 78 3.39 -24.14 4.73
N ALA A 79 4.42 -24.84 4.23
CA ALA A 79 4.31 -25.64 3.00
C ALA A 79 3.37 -26.84 3.12
N THR A 80 3.05 -27.26 4.35
CA THR A 80 2.09 -28.34 4.61
C THR A 80 0.87 -27.87 5.37
N ASN A 81 0.64 -26.55 5.45
CA ASN A 81 -0.45 -25.92 6.21
C ASN A 81 -0.59 -26.46 7.64
N THR A 82 0.53 -26.85 8.26
CA THR A 82 0.52 -27.43 9.61
C THR A 82 0.97 -26.36 10.58
N ALA A 83 0.16 -26.04 11.58
CA ALA A 83 0.49 -25.01 12.57
C ALA A 83 0.51 -25.57 13.98
N ASN A 84 1.64 -25.35 14.65
CA ASN A 84 1.73 -25.42 16.10
C ASN A 84 1.33 -24.09 16.69
N VAL A 85 0.07 -24.01 17.05
CA VAL A 85 -0.42 -22.95 17.91
C VAL A 85 -0.69 -23.61 19.24
N ILE A 86 -0.03 -23.16 20.30
CA ILE A 86 -0.21 -23.73 21.63
C ILE A 86 -1.59 -23.27 22.19
N ALA A 87 -2.69 -23.44 21.47
CA ALA A 87 -4.06 -23.18 21.93
C ALA A 87 -4.80 -24.51 21.95
N ALA A 88 -5.43 -24.96 23.03
CA ALA A 88 -6.11 -24.16 24.02
C ALA A 88 -5.99 -24.76 25.42
N GLY A 89 -6.14 -23.91 26.44
CA GLY A 89 -6.31 -24.32 27.84
C GLY A 89 -7.58 -25.16 28.11
N ASP A 90 -8.17 -25.77 27.08
CA ASP A 90 -9.29 -26.71 27.15
C ASP A 90 -8.89 -28.15 26.83
N GLY A 91 -7.62 -28.42 26.49
CA GLY A 91 -7.14 -29.77 26.20
C GLY A 91 -7.76 -30.41 24.95
N ARG A 92 -8.37 -29.61 24.05
CA ARG A 92 -8.90 -30.13 22.79
C ARG A 92 -7.74 -30.49 21.86
N SER A 93 -7.57 -31.78 21.67
CA SER A 93 -6.77 -32.41 20.64
C SER A 93 -7.17 -31.92 19.25
N HIS A 94 -6.22 -31.27 18.55
CA HIS A 94 -6.07 -31.16 17.08
C HIS A 94 -7.31 -30.78 16.25
N MET A 95 -7.24 -29.69 15.47
CA MET A 95 -8.35 -29.22 14.65
C MET A 95 -7.95 -28.87 13.21
N ASN A 96 -8.89 -29.01 12.27
CA ASN A 96 -8.76 -28.44 10.93
C ASN A 96 -9.40 -27.06 10.91
N ALA A 97 -8.59 -26.02 10.85
CA ALA A 97 -9.05 -24.64 10.73
C ALA A 97 -9.27 -24.29 9.26
N VAL A 98 -10.51 -24.02 8.86
CA VAL A 98 -10.83 -23.56 7.50
C VAL A 98 -10.90 -22.04 7.50
N ILE A 99 -9.89 -21.39 6.91
CA ILE A 99 -9.86 -19.94 6.73
C ILE A 99 -10.50 -19.64 5.36
N PRO A 100 -11.64 -18.94 5.29
CA PRO A 100 -12.22 -18.54 4.01
C PRO A 100 -11.38 -17.43 3.35
N PRO A 101 -11.53 -17.22 2.03
CA PRO A 101 -10.89 -16.10 1.35
C PRO A 101 -11.27 -14.75 1.97
N LEU A 102 -10.38 -13.77 1.82
CA LEU A 102 -10.62 -12.38 2.22
C LEU A 102 -11.86 -11.82 1.51
N GLU A 103 -12.71 -11.16 2.29
CA GLU A 103 -13.92 -10.52 1.80
C GLU A 103 -13.61 -9.29 0.96
N SER A 104 -14.38 -9.06 -0.10
CA SER A 104 -14.19 -7.93 -1.03
C SER A 104 -14.38 -6.54 -0.42
N THR A 105 -14.86 -6.45 0.83
CA THR A 105 -14.99 -5.18 1.55
C THR A 105 -13.64 -4.62 2.00
N PHE A 106 -12.60 -5.45 2.07
CA PHE A 106 -11.25 -5.03 2.43
C PHE A 106 -10.44 -4.74 1.17
N ASP A 107 -9.68 -3.64 1.22
CA ASP A 107 -8.82 -3.22 0.12
C ASP A 107 -7.50 -3.98 0.22
N TRP A 108 -7.42 -5.12 -0.48
CA TRP A 108 -6.24 -5.96 -0.46
C TRP A 108 -4.97 -5.28 -0.99
N PRO A 109 -4.98 -4.60 -2.16
CA PRO A 109 -3.83 -3.82 -2.62
C PRO A 109 -3.31 -2.84 -1.55
N TYR A 110 -4.22 -2.13 -0.87
CA TYR A 110 -3.83 -1.23 0.21
C TYR A 110 -3.18 -1.97 1.39
N ILE A 111 -3.77 -3.09 1.84
CA ILE A 111 -3.25 -3.87 2.96
C ILE A 111 -1.84 -4.42 2.65
N VAL A 112 -1.63 -4.94 1.44
CA VAL A 112 -0.32 -5.45 0.99
C VAL A 112 0.73 -4.34 1.06
N GLU A 113 0.45 -3.17 0.49
CA GLU A 113 1.39 -2.04 0.51
C GLU A 113 1.63 -1.51 1.92
N CYS A 114 0.61 -1.52 2.76
CA CYS A 114 0.75 -1.15 4.17
C CYS A 114 1.65 -2.13 4.95
N VAL A 115 1.50 -3.45 4.75
CA VAL A 115 2.39 -4.46 5.38
C VAL A 115 3.82 -4.33 4.85
N LYS A 116 4.00 -4.17 3.53
CA LYS A 116 5.31 -3.89 2.92
C LYS A 116 5.97 -2.66 3.53
N LYS A 117 5.21 -1.59 3.75
CA LYS A 117 5.71 -0.36 4.35
C LYS A 117 6.21 -0.58 5.79
N GLN A 118 5.51 -1.36 6.61
CA GLN A 118 5.95 -1.64 7.99
C GLN A 118 7.26 -2.44 8.04
N TYR A 119 7.41 -3.40 7.12
CA TYR A 119 8.59 -4.28 7.07
C TYR A 119 9.73 -3.77 6.18
N LYS A 120 9.52 -2.64 5.48
CA LYS A 120 10.50 -2.00 4.57
C LYS A 120 11.94 -1.95 5.12
N PRO A 121 12.19 -1.63 6.41
CA PRO A 121 13.56 -1.55 6.93
C PRO A 121 14.28 -2.90 7.08
N TYR A 122 13.58 -4.03 7.03
CA TYR A 122 14.11 -5.33 7.47
C TYR A 122 14.31 -6.32 6.31
N ASN A 123 15.18 -7.31 6.52
CA ASN A 123 15.60 -8.27 5.51
C ASN A 123 14.53 -9.33 5.18
N VAL A 124 13.40 -8.86 4.66
CA VAL A 124 12.28 -9.69 4.22
C VAL A 124 11.88 -9.36 2.79
N ILE A 125 11.45 -10.40 2.07
CA ILE A 125 10.76 -10.33 0.79
C ILE A 125 9.28 -10.63 1.07
N ILE A 126 8.38 -9.77 0.62
CA ILE A 126 6.94 -9.98 0.76
C ILE A 126 6.37 -10.30 -0.62
N THR A 127 5.68 -11.44 -0.74
CA THR A 127 5.10 -11.95 -1.98
C THR A 127 3.65 -12.33 -1.79
N GLU A 128 2.84 -12.19 -2.84
CA GLU A 128 1.46 -12.70 -2.90
C GLU A 128 1.37 -14.05 -3.63
N THR A 129 2.51 -14.58 -4.09
CA THR A 129 2.62 -15.90 -4.70
C THR A 129 3.32 -16.84 -3.73
N GLU A 130 2.67 -17.98 -3.46
CA GLU A 130 3.21 -19.00 -2.58
C GLU A 130 4.54 -19.56 -3.14
N PRO A 131 5.62 -19.59 -2.35
CA PRO A 131 6.88 -20.17 -2.78
C PRO A 131 6.76 -21.68 -3.04
N ALA A 132 7.24 -22.14 -4.21
CA ALA A 132 7.21 -23.56 -4.56
C ALA A 132 8.20 -24.44 -3.76
N SER A 133 9.18 -23.83 -3.09
CA SER A 133 10.19 -24.52 -2.29
C SER A 133 10.89 -23.54 -1.32
N GLY A 134 11.65 -24.08 -0.37
CA GLY A 134 12.36 -23.30 0.65
C GLY A 134 11.54 -23.08 1.92
N SER A 135 12.10 -22.30 2.86
CA SER A 135 11.40 -21.87 4.06
C SER A 135 10.76 -20.51 3.84
N TYR A 136 9.50 -20.36 4.22
CA TYR A 136 8.78 -19.10 4.20
C TYR A 136 7.79 -19.05 5.36
N VAL A 137 7.50 -17.83 5.79
CA VAL A 137 6.38 -17.54 6.67
C VAL A 137 5.14 -17.29 5.82
N GLU A 138 4.01 -17.85 6.22
CA GLU A 138 2.71 -17.51 5.64
C GLU A 138 1.93 -16.58 6.58
N ALA A 139 1.33 -15.53 6.03
CA ALA A 139 0.33 -14.72 6.70
C ALA A 139 -1.00 -14.86 5.96
N VAL A 140 -1.89 -15.68 6.51
CA VAL A 140 -3.22 -15.92 5.95
C VAL A 140 -4.22 -14.93 6.52
N VAL A 141 -4.98 -14.30 5.62
CA VAL A 141 -5.94 -13.23 5.97
C VAL A 141 -7.32 -13.64 5.51
N GLY A 142 -8.23 -13.84 6.47
CA GLY A 142 -9.60 -14.22 6.16
C GLY A 142 -10.43 -14.64 7.36
N GLY A 143 -11.75 -14.58 7.20
CA GLY A 143 -12.72 -15.14 8.13
C GLY A 143 -12.70 -14.58 9.56
N ASN A 144 -13.22 -15.39 10.48
CA ASN A 144 -13.47 -15.04 11.88
C ASN A 144 -12.80 -16.07 12.82
N GLY A 145 -12.10 -15.61 13.85
CA GLY A 145 -11.44 -16.46 14.84
C GLY A 145 -12.37 -17.40 15.63
N ALA A 146 -13.64 -17.05 15.77
CA ALA A 146 -14.63 -17.89 16.47
C ALA A 146 -15.18 -19.01 15.59
N SER A 147 -15.50 -18.74 14.31
CA SER A 147 -15.97 -19.77 13.38
C SER A 147 -14.87 -20.78 13.02
N THR A 148 -13.62 -20.38 13.23
CA THR A 148 -12.43 -21.19 13.00
C THR A 148 -11.96 -21.89 14.26
N GLY A 149 -12.72 -21.89 15.36
CA GLY A 149 -12.47 -22.74 16.54
C GLY A 149 -11.43 -22.24 17.55
N TRP A 150 -10.80 -21.08 17.31
CA TRP A 150 -9.73 -20.54 18.15
C TRP A 150 -10.22 -19.90 19.44
N SER A 151 -11.49 -19.49 19.46
CA SER A 151 -12.08 -18.82 20.62
C SER A 151 -13.59 -18.99 20.63
N ALA A 152 -14.14 -19.21 21.82
CA ALA A 152 -15.59 -19.20 22.04
C ALA A 152 -16.25 -17.82 21.83
N SER A 153 -15.46 -16.75 21.68
CA SER A 153 -15.93 -15.37 21.45
C SER A 153 -15.25 -14.70 20.25
N SER A 154 -16.00 -13.97 19.45
CA SER A 154 -15.66 -13.35 18.16
C SER A 154 -14.72 -12.12 18.21
N GLY A 155 -13.81 -12.02 19.18
CA GLY A 155 -13.04 -10.80 19.46
C GLY A 155 -11.52 -10.89 19.25
N ILE A 156 -10.99 -12.03 18.79
CA ILE A 156 -9.56 -12.17 18.50
C ILE A 156 -9.29 -11.66 17.10
N LEU A 157 -8.35 -10.73 16.94
CA LEU A 157 -8.01 -10.18 15.62
C LEU A 157 -6.99 -11.03 14.87
N GLY A 158 -6.07 -11.67 15.57
CA GLY A 158 -5.10 -12.59 15.00
C GLY A 158 -4.49 -13.56 16.01
N VAL A 159 -3.79 -14.56 15.47
CA VAL A 159 -2.98 -15.54 16.20
C VAL A 159 -1.80 -15.98 15.33
N ALA A 160 -0.63 -16.17 15.93
CA ALA A 160 0.55 -16.73 15.27
C ALA A 160 0.94 -18.11 15.84
N SER A 161 1.54 -18.97 15.02
CA SER A 161 2.20 -20.20 15.47
C SER A 161 3.28 -19.92 16.51
N ALA A 162 3.46 -20.83 17.48
CA ALA A 162 4.18 -20.60 18.73
C ALA A 162 5.37 -21.54 18.96
N ASP A 163 5.95 -22.13 17.91
CA ASP A 163 7.10 -23.05 18.06
C ASP A 163 8.32 -22.39 18.73
N ASN A 164 8.53 -21.10 18.48
CA ASN A 164 9.71 -20.39 18.95
C ASN A 164 9.40 -18.92 19.26
N PHE A 165 8.60 -18.65 20.30
CA PHE A 165 8.16 -17.28 20.62
C PHE A 165 9.28 -16.26 20.85
N CYS A 166 10.44 -16.72 21.32
CA CYS A 166 11.60 -15.84 21.55
C CYS A 166 12.68 -15.93 20.46
N GLY A 167 12.38 -16.59 19.35
CA GLY A 167 13.24 -16.67 18.18
C GLY A 167 12.43 -16.63 16.89
N VAL A 168 13.11 -16.82 15.76
CA VAL A 168 12.42 -16.83 14.47
C VAL A 168 11.80 -18.20 14.22
N THR A 169 10.55 -18.22 13.78
CA THR A 169 9.85 -19.40 13.27
C THR A 169 9.89 -19.35 11.75
N GLU A 170 10.95 -19.91 11.15
CA GLU A 170 11.28 -19.78 9.72
C GLU A 170 10.22 -20.34 8.75
N LYS A 171 9.32 -21.20 9.25
CA LYS A 171 8.21 -21.81 8.50
C LYS A 171 6.85 -21.49 9.10
N GLY A 172 6.76 -20.41 9.87
CA GLY A 172 5.60 -20.07 10.70
C GLY A 172 4.34 -19.71 9.91
N ILE A 173 3.18 -19.80 10.55
CA ILE A 173 1.88 -19.38 10.00
C ILE A 173 1.24 -18.37 10.94
N ALA A 174 0.92 -17.19 10.40
CA ALA A 174 0.21 -16.11 11.05
C ALA A 174 -1.22 -16.04 10.50
N PHE A 175 -2.20 -16.03 11.40
CA PHE A 175 -3.62 -15.97 11.09
C PHE A 175 -4.17 -14.60 11.44
N SER A 176 -4.76 -13.90 10.48
CA SER A 176 -5.44 -12.63 10.69
C SER A 176 -6.91 -12.72 10.28
N PHE A 177 -7.80 -12.52 11.25
CA PHE A 177 -9.24 -12.73 11.10
C PHE A 177 -9.92 -11.45 10.62
N SER A 178 -9.93 -11.25 9.30
CA SER A 178 -10.46 -10.02 8.66
C SER A 178 -11.89 -9.69 9.06
N THR A 179 -12.78 -10.68 9.19
CA THR A 179 -14.20 -10.46 9.56
C THR A 179 -14.32 -9.79 10.93
N ASN A 180 -13.36 -10.00 11.85
CA ASN A 180 -13.37 -9.41 13.19
C ASN A 180 -12.99 -7.92 13.18
N HIS A 181 -12.49 -7.40 12.05
CA HIS A 181 -12.17 -5.99 11.86
C HIS A 181 -13.38 -5.18 11.34
N ARG A 182 -14.49 -5.84 11.03
CA ARG A 182 -15.72 -5.17 10.64
C ARG A 182 -16.23 -4.29 11.78
N GLY A 183 -16.49 -3.02 11.48
CA GLY A 183 -17.00 -2.05 12.45
C GLY A 183 -15.92 -1.40 13.32
N ILE A 184 -14.64 -1.78 13.17
CA ILE A 184 -13.52 -1.03 13.74
C ILE A 184 -13.27 0.23 12.90
N GLN A 185 -12.93 1.34 13.55
CA GLN A 185 -12.51 2.55 12.84
C GLN A 185 -11.21 2.29 12.07
N LYS A 186 -11.17 2.72 10.80
CA LYS A 186 -10.05 2.45 9.88
C LYS A 186 -9.76 0.95 9.71
N PRO A 187 -10.73 0.17 9.20
CA PRO A 187 -10.64 -1.30 9.21
C PRO A 187 -9.51 -1.87 8.35
N ASN A 188 -9.16 -1.23 7.23
CA ASN A 188 -8.02 -1.64 6.40
C ASN A 188 -6.68 -1.37 7.10
N ASP A 189 -6.55 -0.23 7.80
CA ASP A 189 -5.35 0.11 8.56
C ASP A 189 -5.18 -0.83 9.77
N GLU A 190 -6.26 -1.09 10.50
CA GLU A 190 -6.24 -2.03 11.64
C GLU A 190 -5.90 -3.44 11.16
N LEU A 191 -6.50 -3.90 10.06
CA LEU A 191 -6.19 -5.22 9.50
C LEU A 191 -4.72 -5.31 9.05
N CYS A 192 -4.19 -4.26 8.41
CA CYS A 192 -2.77 -4.19 8.10
C CYS A 192 -1.89 -4.28 9.37
N ALA A 193 -2.23 -3.56 10.42
CA ALA A 193 -1.52 -3.62 11.69
C ALA A 193 -1.57 -5.02 12.31
N THR A 194 -2.73 -5.67 12.31
CA THR A 194 -2.89 -7.05 12.78
C THR A 194 -2.05 -8.04 11.97
N VAL A 195 -2.09 -7.96 10.63
CA VAL A 195 -1.25 -8.83 9.79
C VAL A 195 0.23 -8.65 10.13
N ALA A 196 0.68 -7.40 10.24
CA ALA A 196 2.07 -7.12 10.58
C ALA A 196 2.44 -7.58 12.00
N HIS A 197 1.54 -7.42 12.97
CA HIS A 197 1.68 -7.85 14.35
C HIS A 197 1.86 -9.37 14.45
N GLU A 198 1.00 -10.14 13.80
CA GLU A 198 1.06 -11.61 13.87
C GLU A 198 2.31 -12.17 13.16
N ILE A 199 2.71 -11.58 12.03
CA ILE A 199 4.02 -11.88 11.44
C ILE A 199 5.13 -11.56 12.45
N GLY A 200 5.01 -10.47 13.20
CA GLY A 200 5.97 -10.05 14.22
C GLY A 200 6.25 -11.14 15.25
N HIS A 201 5.21 -11.84 15.73
CA HIS A 201 5.40 -12.98 16.64
C HIS A 201 6.25 -14.10 16.05
N LEU A 202 6.12 -14.37 14.75
CA LEU A 202 6.96 -15.35 14.05
C LEU A 202 8.41 -14.88 13.89
N LEU A 203 8.65 -13.58 14.03
CA LEU A 203 9.95 -12.92 13.94
C LEU A 203 10.49 -12.51 15.32
N ALA A 204 10.13 -13.28 16.35
CA ALA A 204 10.57 -13.12 17.73
C ALA A 204 10.07 -11.86 18.45
N LEU A 205 8.98 -11.24 18.01
CA LEU A 205 8.42 -10.07 18.67
C LEU A 205 7.40 -10.42 19.74
N GLU A 206 7.41 -9.64 20.82
CA GLU A 206 6.50 -9.74 21.94
C GLU A 206 5.73 -8.42 22.10
N HIS A 207 4.57 -8.48 22.76
CA HIS A 207 3.74 -7.31 22.99
C HIS A 207 4.41 -6.24 23.84
N GLU A 208 4.14 -4.99 23.47
CA GLU A 208 4.54 -3.82 24.24
C GLU A 208 3.43 -2.78 24.33
N ILE A 209 3.50 -1.92 25.34
CA ILE A 209 2.43 -0.95 25.62
C ILE A 209 2.49 0.33 24.78
N SER A 210 3.51 0.47 23.92
CA SER A 210 3.78 1.71 23.18
C SER A 210 2.74 1.88 22.08
N ALA A 211 1.87 2.89 22.20
CA ALA A 211 0.81 3.16 21.22
C ALA A 211 1.28 3.21 19.74
N PRO A 212 2.38 3.88 19.37
CA PRO A 212 2.86 3.89 17.98
C PRO A 212 3.48 2.57 17.52
N ASP A 213 3.74 1.62 18.43
CA ASP A 213 4.35 0.34 18.08
C ASP A 213 3.33 -0.63 17.50
N THR A 214 3.69 -1.32 16.43
CA THR A 214 2.83 -2.34 15.80
C THR A 214 2.44 -3.44 16.79
N MET A 215 3.32 -3.83 17.71
CA MET A 215 3.08 -4.91 18.70
C MET A 215 2.20 -4.50 19.90
N SER A 216 1.65 -3.28 19.88
CA SER A 216 0.71 -2.78 20.88
C SER A 216 -0.75 -3.04 20.50
N TYR A 217 -1.63 -3.27 21.48
CA TYR A 217 -3.08 -3.39 21.25
C TYR A 217 -3.79 -2.05 21.14
N VAL A 218 -3.07 -0.92 21.23
CA VAL A 218 -3.69 0.39 21.02
C VAL A 218 -4.18 0.48 19.56
N PRO A 219 -5.49 0.69 19.32
CA PRO A 219 -6.03 0.67 17.96
C PRO A 219 -5.40 1.75 17.08
N PHE A 220 -5.30 1.48 15.78
CA PHE A 220 -4.74 2.38 14.78
C PHE A 220 -5.44 3.74 14.76
N ALA A 221 -6.76 3.75 14.97
CA ALA A 221 -7.55 4.97 15.08
C ALA A 221 -7.06 5.90 16.21
N SER A 222 -6.54 5.33 17.31
CA SER A 222 -6.02 6.07 18.46
C SER A 222 -4.52 6.37 18.35
N ALA A 223 -3.74 5.41 17.84
CA ALA A 223 -2.30 5.53 17.67
C ALA A 223 -1.88 6.46 16.52
N GLY A 224 -2.75 6.67 15.53
CA GLY A 224 -2.42 7.41 14.33
C GLY A 224 -1.73 6.52 13.31
N GLN A 225 -0.39 6.52 13.26
CA GLN A 225 0.39 5.59 12.44
C GLN A 225 1.11 4.58 13.34
N LYS A 226 1.12 3.31 12.93
CA LYS A 226 1.84 2.24 13.61
C LYS A 226 3.06 1.81 12.81
N SER A 227 4.14 1.49 13.52
CA SER A 227 5.39 0.95 12.96
C SER A 227 6.15 0.20 14.03
N PHE A 228 7.06 -0.71 13.66
CA PHE A 228 8.01 -1.28 14.61
C PHE A 228 8.99 -0.20 15.10
N THR A 229 9.00 0.08 16.39
CA THR A 229 9.78 1.18 16.98
C THR A 229 11.10 0.69 17.60
N ASN A 230 12.13 1.53 17.51
CA ASN A 230 13.43 1.29 18.15
C ASN A 230 13.48 1.78 19.61
N ALA A 231 12.33 2.15 20.19
CA ALA A 231 12.23 2.61 21.56
C ALA A 231 12.01 1.42 22.50
N ASN A 232 12.68 1.43 23.65
CA ASN A 232 12.35 0.47 24.71
C ASN A 232 10.97 0.83 25.31
N SER A 233 10.12 -0.18 25.45
CA SER A 233 8.78 -0.08 25.99
C SER A 233 8.50 -1.25 26.91
N GLN A 234 7.69 -1.01 27.94
CA GLN A 234 7.29 -2.05 28.89
C GLN A 234 6.50 -3.15 28.16
N CYS A 235 6.87 -4.40 28.41
CA CYS A 235 6.09 -5.55 27.91
C CYS A 235 4.67 -5.51 28.48
N GLY A 236 3.69 -5.86 27.65
CA GLY A 236 2.27 -5.69 27.97
C GLY A 236 1.45 -5.42 26.72
N THR A 237 0.15 -5.28 26.87
CA THR A 237 -0.75 -5.05 25.72
C THR A 237 -1.04 -3.57 25.51
N ASP A 238 -1.18 -2.83 26.59
CA ASP A 238 -1.45 -1.39 26.63
C ASP A 238 -0.99 -0.79 27.96
N ALA A 239 -1.07 0.54 28.10
CA ALA A 239 -0.60 1.25 29.28
C ALA A 239 -1.26 0.83 30.60
N GLN A 240 -2.43 0.19 30.55
CA GLN A 240 -3.14 -0.31 31.73
C GLN A 240 -2.86 -1.80 32.02
N ASN A 241 -2.27 -2.52 31.08
CA ASN A 241 -2.06 -3.97 31.14
C ASN A 241 -0.59 -4.30 30.82
N THR A 242 0.28 -4.08 31.82
CA THR A 242 1.71 -4.40 31.75
C THR A 242 1.98 -5.83 32.24
N ASN A 243 2.98 -6.48 31.67
CA ASN A 243 3.42 -7.83 31.97
C ASN A 243 4.94 -7.91 32.09
N SER A 244 5.44 -8.99 32.70
CA SER A 244 6.84 -9.36 32.52
C SER A 244 7.06 -9.82 31.08
N CYS A 245 8.20 -9.48 30.49
CA CYS A 245 8.58 -9.99 29.18
C CYS A 245 8.81 -11.50 29.28
N SER A 246 8.28 -12.24 28.33
CA SER A 246 8.51 -13.68 28.17
C SER A 246 9.88 -13.93 27.55
N CYS A 247 10.35 -13.00 26.71
CA CYS A 247 11.66 -13.06 26.07
C CYS A 247 12.71 -12.19 26.74
N GLN A 248 13.98 -12.43 26.41
CA GLN A 248 15.10 -11.62 26.91
C GLN A 248 14.87 -10.15 26.55
N THR A 249 15.05 -9.29 27.56
CA THR A 249 14.77 -7.85 27.48
C THR A 249 15.83 -7.15 26.62
N THR A 250 15.43 -6.11 25.90
CA THR A 250 16.33 -5.29 25.05
C THR A 250 17.03 -4.18 25.85
N GLY A 251 16.76 -4.09 27.15
CA GLY A 251 17.31 -3.08 28.05
C GLY A 251 17.20 -3.50 29.51
N THR A 252 17.33 -2.53 30.42
CA THR A 252 17.17 -2.74 31.87
C THR A 252 15.69 -2.77 32.25
N GLY A 253 15.25 -3.79 32.99
CA GLY A 253 13.84 -3.94 33.38
C GLY A 253 13.03 -4.75 32.38
N GLN A 254 11.71 -4.80 32.56
CA GLN A 254 10.78 -5.63 31.78
C GLN A 254 10.38 -4.93 30.46
N VAL A 255 11.37 -4.60 29.64
CA VAL A 255 11.19 -3.85 28.40
C VAL A 255 11.60 -4.65 27.17
N THR A 256 10.92 -4.38 26.06
CA THR A 256 11.21 -4.86 24.71
C THR A 256 11.28 -3.67 23.75
N SER A 257 11.80 -3.89 22.56
CA SER A 257 11.79 -2.94 21.45
C SER A 257 11.65 -3.71 20.15
N SER A 258 10.51 -3.59 19.51
CA SER A 258 10.19 -4.39 18.32
C SER A 258 11.21 -4.19 17.18
N GLY A 259 11.60 -2.95 16.88
CA GLY A 259 12.53 -2.65 15.79
C GLY A 259 13.97 -3.09 16.05
N MET A 260 14.44 -3.00 17.30
CA MET A 260 15.75 -3.53 17.68
C MET A 260 15.78 -5.06 17.59
N ARG A 261 14.69 -5.73 18.00
CA ARG A 261 14.59 -7.19 17.89
C ARG A 261 14.55 -7.64 16.43
N LEU A 262 13.74 -7.02 15.58
CA LEU A 262 13.77 -7.34 14.14
C LEU A 262 15.18 -7.15 13.56
N THR A 263 15.83 -6.02 13.86
CA THR A 263 17.22 -5.77 13.43
C THR A 263 18.18 -6.87 13.90
N GLN A 264 18.02 -7.38 15.12
CA GLN A 264 18.86 -8.43 15.69
C GLN A 264 18.58 -9.82 15.09
N PHE A 265 17.32 -10.20 14.94
CA PHE A 265 16.93 -11.57 14.55
C PHE A 265 16.91 -11.78 13.04
N ILE A 266 16.46 -10.76 12.28
CA ILE A 266 16.33 -10.88 10.83
C ILE A 266 17.28 -9.97 10.05
N GLY A 267 17.85 -8.96 10.70
CA GLY A 267 18.73 -7.98 10.05
C GLY A 267 17.93 -6.88 9.37
N LEU A 268 18.61 -5.74 9.14
CA LEU A 268 18.10 -4.71 8.24
C LEU A 268 18.10 -5.25 6.82
N ARG A 269 17.18 -4.77 6.01
CA ARG A 269 17.22 -4.99 4.57
C ARG A 269 18.60 -4.55 4.09
N PRO A 270 19.34 -5.40 3.34
CA PRO A 270 20.53 -4.94 2.66
C PRO A 270 20.18 -3.66 1.89
N MET A 271 21.10 -2.69 1.86
CA MET A 271 20.87 -1.48 1.09
C MET A 271 20.55 -1.92 -0.35
N GLU A 272 19.31 -1.70 -0.76
CA GLU A 272 18.90 -1.86 -2.14
C GLU A 272 19.67 -0.76 -2.91
N THR A 273 20.31 -1.14 -4.01
CA THR A 273 21.14 -0.23 -4.83
C THR A 273 20.82 -0.32 -6.32
N MET A 274 19.88 -1.18 -6.71
CA MET A 274 19.45 -1.40 -8.07
C MET A 274 18.28 -0.47 -8.36
N PRO A 275 18.47 0.54 -9.21
CA PRO A 275 17.42 1.50 -9.47
C PRO A 275 16.31 0.89 -10.34
N PRO A 276 15.08 1.44 -10.28
CA PRO A 276 13.95 0.92 -11.02
C PRO A 276 14.20 0.99 -12.53
N THR A 277 13.61 0.07 -13.28
CA THR A 277 13.51 0.21 -14.73
C THR A 277 12.60 1.38 -15.08
N LEU A 278 12.93 2.10 -16.17
CA LEU A 278 12.12 3.21 -16.66
C LEU A 278 12.26 3.35 -18.17
N ASP A 279 11.12 3.40 -18.85
CA ASP A 279 10.99 3.69 -20.27
C ASP A 279 9.84 4.66 -20.53
N ILE A 280 10.10 5.73 -21.29
CA ILE A 280 9.08 6.73 -21.67
C ILE A 280 8.44 6.25 -22.97
N THR A 281 7.16 5.92 -22.93
CA THR A 281 6.41 5.41 -24.09
C THR A 281 5.68 6.51 -24.84
N SER A 282 5.38 7.64 -24.18
CA SER A 282 4.83 8.85 -24.80
C SER A 282 5.07 10.08 -23.92
N PRO A 283 5.37 11.25 -24.48
CA PRO A 283 5.64 11.53 -25.90
C PRO A 283 6.97 10.91 -26.39
N GLY A 284 7.09 10.75 -27.70
CA GLY A 284 8.34 10.30 -28.34
C GLY A 284 9.43 11.39 -28.34
N ASP A 285 10.67 10.99 -28.66
CA ASP A 285 11.77 11.95 -28.87
C ASP A 285 11.43 12.92 -30.00
N ASP A 286 11.77 14.20 -29.78
CA ASP A 286 11.55 15.34 -30.67
C ASP A 286 10.07 15.58 -31.06
N SER A 287 9.14 14.98 -30.32
CA SER A 287 7.72 15.08 -30.64
C SER A 287 7.16 16.48 -30.39
N ARG A 288 6.20 16.85 -31.24
CA ARG A 288 5.39 18.06 -31.09
C ARG A 288 4.07 17.69 -30.41
N VAL A 289 3.80 18.31 -29.27
CA VAL A 289 2.60 18.05 -28.46
C VAL A 289 1.78 19.32 -28.27
N ARG A 290 0.49 19.16 -28.01
CA ARG A 290 -0.40 20.28 -27.65
C ARG A 290 -0.13 20.74 -26.20
N PRO A 291 -0.56 21.95 -25.81
CA PRO A 291 -0.48 22.43 -24.41
C PRO A 291 -1.13 21.54 -23.34
N THR A 292 -2.03 20.65 -23.76
CA THR A 292 -2.63 19.60 -22.93
C THR A 292 -2.26 18.25 -23.53
N PHE A 293 -1.57 17.42 -22.77
CA PHE A 293 -1.08 16.11 -23.19
C PHE A 293 -0.83 15.22 -21.96
N ALA A 294 -0.55 13.94 -22.17
CA ALA A 294 -0.16 13.05 -21.09
C ALA A 294 1.25 12.49 -21.34
N VAL A 295 1.98 12.30 -20.25
CA VAL A 295 3.23 11.53 -20.25
C VAL A 295 2.93 10.13 -19.76
N THR A 296 3.29 9.14 -20.55
CA THR A 296 3.15 7.72 -20.22
C THR A 296 4.53 7.08 -20.15
N ALA A 297 4.77 6.34 -19.08
CA ALA A 297 6.01 5.62 -18.86
C ALA A 297 5.75 4.24 -18.26
N ASN A 298 6.58 3.28 -18.65
CA ASN A 298 6.68 1.98 -17.99
C ASN A 298 7.77 2.07 -16.94
N ALA A 299 7.44 1.77 -15.68
CA ALA A 299 8.42 1.66 -14.61
C ALA A 299 8.14 0.45 -13.73
N ALA A 300 9.20 -0.24 -13.34
CA ALA A 300 9.12 -1.41 -12.48
C ALA A 300 10.41 -1.60 -11.69
N ASP A 301 10.26 -2.14 -10.49
CA ASP A 301 11.32 -2.44 -9.54
C ASP A 301 11.08 -3.85 -8.99
N GLU A 302 12.13 -4.61 -8.66
CA GLU A 302 11.96 -5.95 -8.10
C GLU A 302 11.40 -5.95 -6.67
N THR A 303 11.56 -4.84 -5.94
CA THR A 303 11.05 -4.67 -4.59
C THR A 303 9.71 -3.95 -4.60
N ALA A 304 9.71 -2.66 -4.94
CA ALA A 304 8.52 -1.82 -4.99
C ALA A 304 8.86 -0.40 -5.46
N MET A 305 7.98 0.14 -6.29
CA MET A 305 8.01 1.54 -6.71
C MET A 305 7.47 2.48 -5.62
N GLU A 306 8.09 3.66 -5.45
CA GLU A 306 7.56 4.75 -4.61
C GLU A 306 6.77 5.75 -5.44
N GLN A 307 7.36 6.24 -6.55
CA GLN A 307 6.78 7.31 -7.35
C GLN A 307 7.38 7.37 -8.75
N VAL A 308 6.59 7.82 -9.72
CA VAL A 308 7.08 8.36 -11.00
C VAL A 308 6.72 9.85 -11.10
N ALA A 309 7.69 10.69 -11.37
CA ALA A 309 7.55 12.15 -11.48
C ALA A 309 7.99 12.65 -12.86
N VAL A 310 7.37 13.73 -13.33
CA VAL A 310 7.62 14.37 -14.62
C VAL A 310 8.10 15.78 -14.40
N PHE A 311 9.15 16.16 -15.11
CA PHE A 311 9.74 17.49 -15.10
C PHE A 311 9.79 18.04 -16.52
N LEU A 312 9.45 19.32 -16.67
CA LEU A 312 9.62 20.08 -17.91
C LEU A 312 10.59 21.23 -17.66
N GLY A 313 11.72 21.25 -18.37
CA GLY A 313 12.75 22.28 -18.16
C GLY A 313 13.30 22.34 -16.73
N GLY A 314 13.30 21.20 -16.02
CA GLY A 314 13.74 21.08 -14.63
C GLY A 314 12.68 21.39 -13.56
N MET A 315 11.48 21.83 -13.94
CA MET A 315 10.37 22.04 -13.00
C MET A 315 9.50 20.80 -12.90
N ASN A 316 9.19 20.32 -11.68
CA ASN A 316 8.23 19.23 -11.48
C ASN A 316 6.82 19.71 -11.88
N VAL A 317 6.21 19.03 -12.84
CA VAL A 317 4.88 19.36 -13.38
C VAL A 317 3.82 18.30 -13.07
N GLY A 318 4.20 17.17 -12.45
CA GLY A 318 3.28 16.11 -12.08
C GLY A 318 3.98 14.87 -11.57
N ALA A 319 3.26 14.06 -10.80
CA ALA A 319 3.74 12.76 -10.32
C ALA A 319 2.57 11.79 -10.13
N SER A 320 2.88 10.49 -10.11
CA SER A 320 1.95 9.42 -9.78
C SER A 320 2.60 8.38 -8.87
N THR A 321 1.85 7.95 -7.86
CA THR A 321 2.19 6.84 -6.94
C THR A 321 1.31 5.62 -7.15
N THR A 322 0.36 5.68 -8.09
CA THR A 322 -0.66 4.64 -8.31
C THR A 322 -0.57 4.16 -9.75
N PRO A 323 0.19 3.10 -10.05
CA PRO A 323 0.31 2.58 -11.40
C PRO A 323 -0.91 1.74 -11.80
N GLN A 324 -1.15 1.62 -13.10
CA GLN A 324 -1.99 0.58 -13.67
C GLN A 324 -1.08 -0.55 -14.19
N GLY A 325 -0.80 -1.53 -13.34
CA GLY A 325 0.25 -2.52 -13.61
C GLY A 325 1.64 -1.89 -13.48
N THR A 326 2.42 -1.87 -14.55
CA THR A 326 3.74 -1.17 -14.62
C THR A 326 3.65 0.18 -15.32
N VAL A 327 2.44 0.63 -15.68
CA VAL A 327 2.22 1.83 -16.49
C VAL A 327 1.83 3.01 -15.60
N TYR A 328 2.53 4.12 -15.79
CA TYR A 328 2.27 5.41 -15.15
C TYR A 328 1.82 6.41 -16.22
N THR A 329 0.64 7.00 -16.03
CA THR A 329 0.10 8.05 -16.91
C THR A 329 -0.11 9.32 -16.10
N ILE A 330 0.55 10.41 -16.50
CA ILE A 330 0.55 11.69 -15.81
C ILE A 330 0.00 12.75 -16.78
N PRO A 331 -1.26 13.18 -16.63
CA PRO A 331 -1.85 14.21 -17.47
C PRO A 331 -1.30 15.60 -17.11
N LEU A 332 -0.99 16.39 -18.13
CA LEU A 332 -0.52 17.76 -18.05
C LEU A 332 -1.48 18.66 -18.84
N ALA A 333 -1.68 19.88 -18.35
CA ALA A 333 -2.56 20.86 -18.98
C ALA A 333 -1.98 22.27 -18.82
N ASN A 334 -2.34 23.16 -19.76
CA ASN A 334 -1.93 24.56 -19.77
C ASN A 334 -0.39 24.74 -19.80
N VAL A 335 0.33 23.82 -20.44
CA VAL A 335 1.78 23.96 -20.64
C VAL A 335 2.01 25.05 -21.70
N ALA A 336 2.84 26.05 -21.37
CA ALA A 336 3.14 27.14 -22.30
C ALA A 336 3.87 26.63 -23.55
N GLU A 337 3.65 27.28 -24.69
CA GLU A 337 4.37 26.95 -25.92
C GLU A 337 5.88 27.15 -25.77
N GLY A 338 6.67 26.29 -26.41
CA GLY A 338 8.12 26.32 -26.34
C GLY A 338 8.75 24.94 -26.49
N SER A 339 10.08 24.92 -26.60
CA SER A 339 10.87 23.70 -26.57
C SER A 339 11.25 23.35 -25.14
N TYR A 340 11.05 22.10 -24.75
CA TYR A 340 11.34 21.61 -23.41
C TYR A 340 12.19 20.35 -23.44
N THR A 341 13.02 20.19 -22.42
CA THR A 341 13.52 18.88 -22.01
C THR A 341 12.49 18.27 -21.06
N LEU A 342 11.84 17.20 -21.51
CA LEU A 342 11.00 16.34 -20.70
C LEU A 342 11.91 15.36 -19.95
N GLU A 343 11.91 15.41 -18.62
CA GLU A 343 12.57 14.42 -17.77
C GLU A 343 11.51 13.63 -17.01
N VAL A 344 11.60 12.31 -17.05
CA VAL A 344 10.81 11.40 -16.22
C VAL A 344 11.74 10.74 -15.22
N GLN A 345 11.33 10.73 -13.95
CA GLN A 345 12.06 10.15 -12.84
C GLN A 345 11.22 9.05 -12.18
N ALA A 346 11.77 7.84 -12.13
CA ALA A 346 11.24 6.72 -11.37
C ALA A 346 12.03 6.58 -10.07
N ILE A 347 11.34 6.46 -8.95
CA ILE A 347 11.90 6.30 -7.61
C ILE A 347 11.30 5.04 -7.00
N ASP A 348 12.15 4.14 -6.52
CA ASP A 348 11.73 2.97 -5.73
C ASP A 348 11.57 3.33 -4.25
N LEU A 349 11.05 2.40 -3.43
CA LEU A 349 10.93 2.63 -1.99
C LEU A 349 12.30 2.76 -1.28
N ALA A 350 13.39 2.22 -1.81
CA ALA A 350 14.71 2.40 -1.20
C ALA A 350 15.33 3.78 -1.49
N GLY A 351 14.72 4.55 -2.38
CA GLY A 351 15.15 5.88 -2.78
C GLY A 351 16.14 5.87 -3.95
N ASN A 352 16.33 4.73 -4.64
CA ASN A 352 17.12 4.74 -5.87
C ASN A 352 16.29 5.30 -7.02
N VAL A 353 17.01 5.85 -7.99
CA VAL A 353 16.42 6.73 -9.00
C VAL A 353 16.90 6.35 -10.37
N THR A 354 15.95 6.16 -11.29
CA THR A 354 16.22 6.16 -12.73
C THR A 354 15.60 7.38 -13.38
N LYS A 355 16.38 8.04 -14.24
CA LYS A 355 15.93 9.19 -15.04
C LYS A 355 16.00 8.88 -16.53
N ARG A 356 15.04 9.40 -17.29
CA ARG A 356 15.03 9.40 -18.75
C ARG A 356 14.62 10.77 -19.25
N GLN A 357 15.19 11.17 -20.38
CA GLN A 357 14.90 12.47 -20.98
C GLN A 357 14.46 12.32 -22.44
N ARG A 358 13.60 13.22 -22.87
CA ARG A 358 13.17 13.43 -24.26
C ARG A 358 13.20 14.92 -24.57
N ALA A 359 13.54 15.29 -25.79
CA ALA A 359 13.25 16.63 -26.29
C ALA A 359 11.80 16.66 -26.80
N ILE A 360 11.04 17.69 -26.44
CA ILE A 360 9.68 17.90 -26.95
C ILE A 360 9.46 19.37 -27.30
N THR A 361 8.52 19.63 -28.21
CA THR A 361 8.03 20.98 -28.51
C THR A 361 6.55 21.07 -28.21
N VAL A 362 6.18 21.98 -27.30
CA VAL A 362 4.79 22.30 -27.00
C VAL A 362 4.37 23.43 -27.93
N ALA A 363 3.33 23.20 -28.73
CA ALA A 363 2.82 24.21 -29.66
C ALA A 363 1.34 23.98 -30.01
N LEU A 364 0.63 25.08 -30.24
CA LEU A 364 -0.73 25.08 -30.75
C LEU A 364 -0.78 24.64 -32.21
N GLY A 365 -1.91 24.07 -32.63
CA GLY A 365 -2.14 23.62 -33.99
C GLY A 365 -2.12 24.74 -35.00
N THR A 366 -1.31 24.57 -36.03
CA THR A 366 -1.29 25.48 -37.18
C THR A 366 -2.39 25.12 -38.16
N LEU A 367 -2.60 25.98 -39.15
CA LEU A 367 -3.63 25.79 -40.18
C LEU A 367 -3.56 24.38 -40.78
N GLY A 368 -4.70 23.69 -40.86
CA GLY A 368 -4.83 22.35 -41.44
C GLY A 368 -4.44 21.19 -40.52
N GLU A 369 -3.84 21.43 -39.36
CA GLU A 369 -3.56 20.34 -38.41
C GLU A 369 -4.83 19.88 -37.68
N THR A 370 -4.91 18.60 -37.32
CA THR A 370 -6.07 18.07 -36.58
C THR A 370 -6.23 18.71 -35.20
N CYS A 371 -7.48 18.89 -34.78
CA CYS A 371 -7.85 19.43 -33.48
C CYS A 371 -9.13 18.78 -32.93
N ALA A 372 -9.28 18.84 -31.61
CA ALA A 372 -10.51 18.47 -30.92
C ALA A 372 -11.26 19.69 -30.37
N THR A 373 -10.53 20.75 -30.00
CA THR A 373 -11.13 21.99 -29.48
C THR A 373 -10.47 23.22 -30.08
N ASN A 374 -11.17 24.35 -30.01
CA ASN A 374 -10.69 25.65 -30.48
C ASN A 374 -9.40 26.09 -29.79
N GLU A 375 -9.24 25.74 -28.51
CA GLU A 375 -8.08 26.13 -27.70
C GLU A 375 -6.79 25.46 -28.17
N GLU A 376 -6.89 24.31 -28.83
CA GLU A 376 -5.74 23.59 -29.38
C GLU A 376 -5.13 24.29 -30.58
N CYS A 377 -5.85 25.21 -31.23
CA CYS A 377 -5.42 25.90 -32.45
C CYS A 377 -4.81 27.27 -32.17
N SER A 378 -3.81 27.66 -32.97
CA SER A 378 -3.21 28.99 -32.90
C SER A 378 -4.22 30.07 -33.28
N GLY A 379 -5.01 29.80 -34.33
CA GLY A 379 -6.10 30.66 -34.81
C GLY A 379 -7.39 30.62 -33.97
N LYS A 380 -7.41 29.84 -32.88
CA LYS A 380 -8.55 29.69 -31.97
C LYS A 380 -9.84 29.17 -32.61
N VAL A 381 -9.73 28.52 -33.77
CA VAL A 381 -10.86 27.90 -34.45
C VAL A 381 -10.47 26.48 -34.85
N CYS A 382 -11.28 25.52 -34.41
CA CYS A 382 -11.29 24.15 -34.88
C CYS A 382 -12.54 23.99 -35.75
N ALA A 383 -12.34 23.95 -37.07
CA ALA A 383 -13.41 23.78 -38.04
C ALA A 383 -13.50 22.30 -38.45
N GLU A 384 -14.69 21.87 -38.87
CA GLU A 384 -14.92 20.49 -39.30
C GLU A 384 -15.52 20.48 -40.71
N ASP A 385 -15.00 19.58 -41.55
CA ASP A 385 -15.53 19.24 -42.87
C ASP A 385 -15.77 17.73 -43.01
N SER A 386 -15.88 17.23 -44.25
CA SER A 386 -16.09 15.80 -44.51
C SER A 386 -14.89 14.92 -44.19
N ASP A 387 -13.69 15.48 -44.13
CA ASP A 387 -12.43 14.75 -43.91
C ASP A 387 -11.98 14.80 -42.44
N GLY A 388 -12.52 15.75 -41.67
CA GLY A 388 -12.42 15.78 -40.21
C GLY A 388 -12.28 17.19 -39.64
N ALA A 389 -11.94 17.26 -38.35
CA ALA A 389 -11.70 18.52 -37.65
C ALA A 389 -10.24 18.99 -37.82
N TYR A 390 -10.06 20.27 -38.18
CA TYR A 390 -8.77 20.89 -38.43
C TYR A 390 -8.70 22.32 -37.90
N CYS A 391 -7.49 22.73 -37.55
CA CYS A 391 -7.19 24.06 -37.07
C CYS A 391 -7.27 25.07 -38.20
N THR A 392 -7.96 26.16 -37.93
CA THR A 392 -8.09 27.30 -38.84
C THR A 392 -8.09 28.60 -38.04
N GLN A 393 -8.24 29.72 -38.76
CA GLN A 393 -8.40 31.05 -38.21
C GLN A 393 -9.53 31.77 -38.94
N VAL A 394 -10.11 32.78 -38.28
CA VAL A 394 -11.05 33.69 -38.92
C VAL A 394 -10.33 34.52 -39.96
N CYS A 395 -11.00 34.77 -41.09
CA CYS A 395 -10.51 35.64 -42.15
C CYS A 395 -11.50 36.73 -42.49
N ASP A 396 -10.96 37.92 -42.74
CA ASP A 396 -11.71 39.13 -43.09
C ASP A 396 -10.78 40.09 -43.86
N ALA A 397 -11.23 41.33 -44.08
CA ALA A 397 -10.44 42.33 -44.81
C ALA A 397 -9.12 42.71 -44.12
N GLU A 398 -8.98 42.41 -42.83
CA GLU A 398 -7.82 42.75 -41.99
C GLU A 398 -6.94 41.53 -41.72
N ASN A 399 -7.52 40.32 -41.76
CA ASN A 399 -6.88 39.04 -41.51
C ASN A 399 -6.95 38.16 -42.77
N ALA A 400 -5.99 38.35 -43.68
CA ALA A 400 -5.89 37.51 -44.87
C ALA A 400 -5.44 36.09 -44.53
N CYS A 401 -5.92 35.12 -45.30
CA CYS A 401 -5.45 33.75 -45.23
C CYS A 401 -4.03 33.60 -45.80
N PRO A 402 -3.21 32.67 -45.28
CA PRO A 402 -1.95 32.27 -45.90
C PRO A 402 -2.11 31.87 -47.37
N ASP A 403 -1.03 32.00 -48.16
CA ASP A 403 -1.01 31.81 -49.63
C ASP A 403 -1.56 30.45 -50.10
N ASP A 404 -1.56 29.43 -49.24
CA ASP A 404 -2.04 28.06 -49.47
C ASP A 404 -3.45 27.79 -48.89
N SER A 405 -4.22 28.85 -48.65
CA SER A 405 -5.57 28.73 -48.09
C SER A 405 -6.53 29.81 -48.58
N GLU A 406 -7.79 29.42 -48.76
CA GLU A 406 -8.85 30.29 -49.25
C GLU A 406 -9.79 30.72 -48.11
N CYS A 407 -10.14 32.01 -48.07
CA CYS A 407 -11.12 32.52 -47.12
C CYS A 407 -12.55 32.13 -47.55
N LYS A 408 -13.14 31.14 -46.87
CA LYS A 408 -14.49 30.63 -47.18
C LYS A 408 -15.48 30.97 -46.08
N SER A 409 -16.70 31.30 -46.50
CA SER A 409 -17.79 31.61 -45.58
C SER A 409 -18.34 30.34 -44.91
N ALA A 410 -18.46 30.39 -43.59
CA ALA A 410 -18.97 29.36 -42.70
C ALA A 410 -20.10 29.94 -41.84
N GLY A 411 -21.27 30.11 -42.45
CA GLY A 411 -22.41 30.78 -41.80
C GLY A 411 -22.21 32.30 -41.75
N THR A 412 -22.03 32.87 -40.55
CA THR A 412 -21.85 34.33 -40.35
C THR A 412 -20.39 34.75 -40.20
N VAL A 413 -19.45 33.81 -40.24
CA VAL A 413 -18.01 34.03 -40.09
C VAL A 413 -17.30 33.39 -41.28
N SER A 414 -16.19 33.98 -41.76
CA SER A 414 -15.35 33.34 -42.77
C SER A 414 -14.09 32.79 -42.12
N VAL A 415 -13.62 31.64 -42.58
CA VAL A 415 -12.42 30.96 -42.04
C VAL A 415 -11.50 30.54 -43.17
N CYS A 416 -10.20 30.39 -42.86
CA CYS A 416 -9.20 29.95 -43.82
C CYS A 416 -9.29 28.44 -44.03
N VAL A 417 -9.67 28.03 -45.23
CA VAL A 417 -9.73 26.61 -45.60
C VAL A 417 -8.47 26.28 -46.38
N PRO A 418 -7.64 25.33 -45.94
CA PRO A 418 -6.45 24.90 -46.69
C PRO A 418 -6.86 24.50 -48.10
N ASP A 419 -6.04 24.85 -49.09
CA ASP A 419 -6.20 24.30 -50.44
C ASP A 419 -5.90 22.80 -50.35
N SER A 420 -6.95 22.00 -50.27
CA SER A 420 -6.84 20.55 -50.35
C SER A 420 -5.99 20.21 -51.57
N GLY A 421 -4.77 19.71 -51.36
CA GLY A 421 -3.88 19.23 -52.40
C GLY A 421 -4.42 17.95 -53.05
N GLY A 422 -5.61 18.02 -53.64
CA GLY A 422 -6.20 16.99 -54.47
C GLY A 422 -5.62 17.10 -55.87
N CYS A 423 -4.70 16.19 -56.21
CA CYS A 423 -4.39 15.92 -57.62
C CYS A 423 -5.70 15.68 -58.38
N SER A 424 -5.89 16.42 -59.47
CA SER A 424 -7.15 16.62 -60.17
C SER A 424 -7.75 15.35 -60.81
N ALA A 425 -9.08 15.22 -60.74
CA ALA A 425 -9.91 14.74 -61.85
C ALA A 425 -11.31 15.36 -61.72
N GLY A 426 -11.75 16.04 -62.77
CA GLY A 426 -12.88 16.98 -62.73
C GLY A 426 -14.26 16.38 -62.48
N GLY A 427 -15.13 17.19 -61.87
CA GLY A 427 -16.56 16.95 -61.76
C GLY A 427 -17.22 18.05 -60.96
N ALA A 428 -18.03 18.88 -61.61
CA ALA A 428 -18.83 19.91 -60.96
C ALA A 428 -19.88 19.26 -60.04
N GLY A 429 -20.01 19.74 -58.79
CA GLY A 429 -21.18 19.42 -57.96
C GLY A 429 -21.03 19.61 -56.45
N ASN A 430 -21.86 20.51 -55.92
CA ASN A 430 -22.35 20.68 -54.54
C ASN A 430 -21.41 21.15 -53.43
N GLY A 431 -21.78 22.30 -52.84
CA GLY A 431 -21.18 22.87 -51.64
C GLY A 431 -21.37 21.95 -50.44
N GLY A 432 -20.24 21.51 -49.87
CA GLY A 432 -20.17 20.88 -48.56
C GLY A 432 -20.46 21.92 -47.47
N ALA A 433 -21.28 21.55 -46.50
CA ALA A 433 -21.60 22.39 -45.36
C ALA A 433 -20.45 22.36 -44.35
N LEU A 434 -19.81 23.51 -44.12
CA LEU A 434 -18.81 23.69 -43.07
C LEU A 434 -19.53 23.92 -41.72
N VAL A 435 -19.18 23.16 -40.69
CA VAL A 435 -19.79 23.26 -39.36
C VAL A 435 -18.76 23.78 -38.35
N LEU A 436 -19.12 24.82 -37.60
CA LEU A 436 -18.29 25.41 -36.55
C LEU A 436 -18.67 24.87 -35.17
N LEU A 437 -17.67 24.41 -34.40
CA LEU A 437 -17.84 24.08 -32.98
C LEU A 437 -17.74 25.37 -32.13
N LEU A 438 -18.88 25.98 -31.82
CA LEU A 438 -18.96 27.16 -30.93
C LEU A 438 -19.07 26.73 -29.46
N GLY A 439 -18.00 26.92 -28.68
CA GLY A 439 -18.01 26.78 -27.23
C GLY A 439 -18.73 27.94 -26.54
N ALA A 440 -19.88 27.69 -25.92
CA ALA A 440 -20.67 28.70 -25.23
C ALA A 440 -20.17 28.95 -23.79
N LEU A 441 -19.52 30.09 -23.52
CA LEU A 441 -19.34 30.60 -22.15
C LEU A 441 -20.58 31.39 -21.72
N VAL A 442 -21.40 30.83 -20.82
CA VAL A 442 -22.49 31.56 -20.15
C VAL A 442 -22.02 32.06 -18.79
N SER A 443 -21.58 33.31 -18.72
CA SER A 443 -21.35 34.02 -17.46
C SER A 443 -22.70 34.43 -16.83
N ARG A 444 -23.10 33.76 -15.74
CA ARG A 444 -24.26 34.18 -14.92
C ARG A 444 -23.88 35.36 -14.03
N LEU A 445 -24.44 36.54 -14.29
CA LEU A 445 -24.51 37.63 -13.31
C LEU A 445 -25.87 37.58 -12.59
N PRO A 446 -25.92 37.73 -11.25
CA PRO A 446 -27.17 37.67 -10.49
C PRO A 446 -27.92 39.00 -10.57
N ARG A 447 -29.15 38.98 -11.11
CA ARG A 447 -30.03 40.15 -11.17
C ARG A 447 -30.83 40.24 -9.85
N ARG A 448 -30.55 41.29 -9.05
CA ARG A 448 -31.35 41.70 -7.89
C ARG A 448 -32.83 41.87 -8.28
N ARG A 449 -33.75 41.24 -7.56
CA ARG A 449 -35.20 41.57 -7.60
C ARG A 449 -35.50 42.67 -6.58
N ARG A 450 -36.08 43.77 -7.06
CA ARG A 450 -37.00 44.63 -6.30
C ARG A 450 -38.42 44.22 -6.70
N GLY A 451 -39.33 44.17 -5.73
CA GLY A 451 -40.72 43.75 -5.87
C GLY A 451 -41.06 42.79 -4.76
#